data_AF-A0A7V4M6K6-F1
#
_entry.id   AF-A0A7V4M6K6-F1
#
_cell.length_a   1.000
_cell.length_b   1.000
_cell.length_c   1.000
_cell.angle_alpha   90.00
_cell.angle_beta   90.00
_cell.angle_gamma   90.00
#
_symmetry.space_group_name_H-M   'P 1'
#
loop_
_entity.id
_entity.type
_entity.pdbx_description
1 polymer ?
#
loop_
_entity_poly.entity_id
_entity_poly.type
_entity_poly.pdbx_seq_one_letter_code
_entity_poly.pdbx_strand_id
1 'polypeptide(L)' 'EDLVPSHAGVRAQALTPDGKLVDDFLIIDGPRSCHVCNAPSPAATSSLEIGRYIASRIPEPARQVSARSA' A
#
# COMPACT_ATOMS: atom_id res chain seq x y z
N GLU A 1 34.14 -10.48 18.58
CA GLU A 1 33.82 -9.09 18.97
C GLU A 1 33.13 -8.34 17.82
N ASP A 2 32.46 -9.07 16.93
CA ASP A 2 32.06 -8.58 15.61
C ASP A 2 30.63 -8.03 15.54
N LEU A 3 29.89 -8.12 16.65
CA LEU A 3 28.52 -7.65 16.74
C LEU A 3 28.44 -6.50 17.74
N VAL A 4 27.86 -5.39 17.31
CA VAL A 4 27.48 -4.27 18.16
C VAL A 4 25.96 -4.26 18.34
N PRO A 5 25.45 -3.80 19.50
CA PRO A 5 24.01 -3.66 19.71
C PRO A 5 23.36 -2.76 18.66
N SER A 6 22.16 -3.13 18.21
CA SER A 6 21.34 -2.34 17.30
C SER A 6 19.86 -2.46 17.69
N HIS A 7 19.04 -1.55 17.17
CA HIS A 7 17.61 -1.52 17.45
C HIS A 7 16.89 -2.67 16.73
N ALA A 8 15.86 -3.22 17.39
CA ALA A 8 14.95 -4.16 16.76
C ALA A 8 13.94 -3.42 15.86
N GLY A 9 13.53 -4.07 14.77
CA GLY A 9 12.47 -3.57 13.88
C GLY A 9 11.50 -4.68 13.53
N VAL A 10 10.21 -4.34 13.43
CA VAL A 10 9.13 -5.27 13.04
C VAL A 10 8.56 -4.84 11.70
N ARG A 11 8.37 -5.78 10.78
CA ARG A 11 7.71 -5.54 9.49
C ARG A 11 6.22 -5.85 9.62
N ALA A 12 5.38 -4.94 9.15
CA ALA A 12 3.95 -5.21 8.94
C ALA A 12 3.77 -6.06 7.66
N GLN A 13 4.11 -7.35 7.75
CA GLN A 13 4.05 -8.28 6.64
C GLN A 13 2.83 -9.19 6.76
N ALA A 14 2.08 -9.33 5.67
CA ALA A 14 0.90 -10.17 5.64
C ALA A 14 1.26 -11.66 5.69
N LEU A 15 0.38 -12.42 6.35
CA LEU A 15 0.43 -13.87 6.45
C LEU A 15 -0.83 -14.44 5.78
N THR A 16 -0.65 -15.45 4.95
CA THR A 16 -1.76 -16.20 4.36
C THR A 16 -2.38 -17.16 5.38
N PRO A 17 -3.61 -17.66 5.14
CA PRO A 17 -4.25 -18.62 6.03
C PRO A 17 -3.47 -19.93 6.23
N ASP A 18 -2.63 -20.33 5.27
CA ASP A 18 -1.72 -21.48 5.36
C ASP A 18 -0.38 -21.14 6.02
N GLY A 19 -0.22 -19.94 6.58
CA GLY A 19 0.95 -19.53 7.36
C GLY A 19 2.15 -19.08 6.53
N LYS A 20 1.98 -18.80 5.24
CA LYS A 20 3.05 -18.28 4.39
C LYS A 20 3.08 -16.76 4.42
N LEU A 21 4.29 -16.21 4.34
CA LEU A 21 4.46 -14.77 4.21
C LEU A 21 4.12 -14.37 2.78
N VAL A 22 3.40 -13.25 2.63
CA VAL A 22 3.17 -12.67 1.32
C VAL A 22 4.44 -11.94 0.90
N ASP A 23 5.03 -12.37 -0.21
CA ASP A 23 6.33 -11.88 -0.68
C ASP A 23 6.25 -10.54 -1.43
N ASP A 24 5.09 -10.21 -2.01
CA ASP A 24 4.90 -9.02 -2.86
C ASP A 24 3.76 -8.11 -2.36
N PHE A 25 3.48 -7.01 -3.04
CA PHE A 25 2.40 -6.10 -2.73
C PHE A 25 1.05 -6.82 -2.77
N LEU A 26 0.26 -6.68 -1.70
CA LEU A 26 -1.12 -7.12 -1.64
C LEU A 26 -2.01 -5.89 -1.59
N ILE A 27 -2.69 -5.61 -2.70
CA ILE A 27 -3.65 -4.53 -2.83
C ILE A 27 -5.03 -5.13 -3.10
N ILE A 28 -6.01 -4.77 -2.29
CA ILE A 28 -7.39 -5.27 -2.38
C ILE A 28 -8.31 -4.08 -2.66
N ASP A 29 -9.05 -4.17 -3.76
CA ASP A 29 -10.04 -3.16 -4.14
C ASP A 29 -11.36 -3.42 -3.40
N GLY A 30 -11.92 -2.36 -2.82
CA GLY A 30 -13.27 -2.33 -2.26
C GLY A 30 -14.16 -1.39 -3.08
N PRO A 31 -15.48 -1.35 -2.80
CA PRO A 31 -16.43 -0.55 -3.60
C PRO A 31 -16.09 0.95 -3.69
N ARG A 32 -15.44 1.51 -2.66
CA ARG A 32 -14.97 2.91 -2.60
C ARG A 32 -13.66 3.04 -1.84
N SER A 33 -12.84 2.00 -1.85
CA SER A 33 -11.59 1.94 -1.09
C SER A 33 -10.55 1.13 -1.84
N CYS A 34 -9.29 1.43 -1.57
CA CYS A 34 -8.14 0.63 -1.97
C CYS A 34 -7.37 0.29 -0.70
N HIS A 35 -7.23 -1.00 -0.39
CA HIS A 35 -6.55 -1.47 0.81
C HIS A 35 -5.15 -1.97 0.43
N VAL A 36 -4.11 -1.35 0.98
CA VAL A 36 -2.73 -1.85 0.87
C VAL A 36 -2.48 -2.74 2.08
N CYS A 37 -2.67 -4.05 1.90
CA CYS A 37 -2.59 -5.05 2.96
C CYS A 37 -1.18 -5.63 3.14
N ASN A 38 -0.33 -5.54 2.12
CA ASN A 38 1.07 -5.92 2.21
C ASN A 38 1.89 -5.01 1.30
N ALA A 39 2.99 -4.52 1.84
CA ALA A 39 4.03 -3.83 1.09
C ALA A 39 5.36 -4.20 1.76
N PRO A 40 5.89 -5.40 1.51
CA PRO A 40 7.14 -5.84 2.10
C PRO A 40 8.31 -5.15 1.38
N SER A 41 9.53 -5.45 1.81
CA SER A 41 10.73 -4.77 1.30
C SER A 41 10.81 -4.84 -0.23
N PRO A 42 11.09 -3.72 -0.93
CA PRO A 42 11.61 -2.47 -0.36
C PRO A 42 10.55 -1.35 -0.33
N ALA A 43 9.52 -1.51 0.50
CA ALA A 43 8.43 -0.53 0.66
C ALA A 43 8.87 0.92 0.86
N ALA A 44 9.88 1.16 1.70
CA ALA A 44 10.36 2.51 1.99
C ALA A 44 11.03 3.14 0.76
N THR A 45 11.93 2.42 0.08
CA THR A 45 12.67 2.96 -1.07
C THR A 45 11.82 3.04 -2.33
N SER A 46 10.82 2.17 -2.47
CA SER A 46 9.90 2.14 -3.62
C SER A 46 8.56 2.84 -3.35
N SER A 47 8.45 3.58 -2.23
CA SER A 47 7.21 4.22 -1.77
C SER A 47 6.56 5.11 -2.82
N LEU A 48 7.35 5.85 -3.61
CA LEU A 48 6.83 6.74 -4.66
C LEU A 48 6.22 5.96 -5.83
N GLU A 49 6.88 4.88 -6.29
CA GLU A 49 6.32 4.05 -7.37
C GLU A 49 5.07 3.30 -6.90
N ILE A 50 5.07 2.81 -5.66
CA ILE A 50 3.87 2.22 -5.03
C ILE A 50 2.74 3.24 -4.99
N GLY A 51 3.02 4.48 -4.58
CA GLY A 51 2.06 5.57 -4.54
C GLY A 51 1.49 5.90 -5.93
N ARG A 52 2.33 6.00 -6.96
CA ARG A 52 1.88 6.21 -8.35
C ARG A 52 1.01 5.08 -8.84
N TYR A 53 1.39 3.83 -8.53
CA TYR A 53 0.61 2.67 -8.92
C TYR A 53 -0.78 2.68 -8.27
N ILE A 54 -0.86 2.96 -6.96
CA ILE A 54 -2.15 3.09 -6.25
C ILE A 54 -2.98 4.22 -6.88
N ALA A 55 -2.40 5.40 -7.09
CA ALA A 55 -3.11 6.54 -7.67
C ALA A 55 -3.66 6.24 -9.07
N SER A 56 -2.91 5.48 -9.89
CA SER A 56 -3.33 5.10 -11.25
C SER A 56 -4.58 4.20 -11.29
N ARG A 57 -4.91 3.54 -10.17
CA ARG A 57 -6.09 2.68 -10.04
C ARG A 57 -7.32 3.40 -9.50
N ILE A 58 -7.18 4.62 -8.99
CA ILE A 58 -8.29 5.39 -8.44
C ILE A 58 -8.99 6.13 -9.59
N PRO A 59 -10.30 5.90 -9.83
CA PRO A 59 -11.03 6.65 -10.84
C PRO A 59 -11.00 8.15 -10.53
N GLU A 60 -10.94 8.98 -11.57
CA GLU A 60 -11.09 10.43 -11.41
C GLU A 60 -12.37 10.75 -10.63
N PRO A 61 -12.31 11.66 -9.64
CA PRO A 61 -13.50 12.07 -8.92
C PRO A 61 -14.55 12.51 -9.92
N ALA A 62 -15.78 12.01 -9.79
CA ALA A 62 -16.89 12.46 -10.62
C ALA A 62 -16.97 13.98 -10.51
N ARG A 63 -16.65 14.67 -11.61
CA ARG A 63 -16.61 16.13 -11.65
C ARG A 63 -17.99 16.63 -11.22
N GLN A 64 -18.07 17.25 -10.04
CA GLN A 64 -19.29 17.94 -9.65
C GLN A 64 -19.50 19.06 -10.67
N VAL A 65 -20.40 18.84 -11.63
CA VAL A 65 -20.90 19.90 -12.47
C VAL A 65 -21.68 20.80 -11.52
N SER A 66 -21.08 21.92 -11.11
CA SER A 66 -21.81 22.91 -10.34
C SER A 66 -22.96 23.38 -11.22
N ALA A 67 -24.17 23.03 -10.82
CA ALA A 67 -25.36 23.67 -11.33
C ALA A 67 -25.25 25.14 -10.92
N ARG A 68 -24.67 25.96 -11.82
CA ARG A 68 -24.90 27.39 -11.79
C ARG A 68 -26.36 27.57 -12.20
N SER A 69 -27.23 27.56 -11.20
CA SER A 69 -28.59 28.07 -11.34
C SER A 69 -28.47 29.55 -11.69
N ALA A 70 -28.86 29.88 -12.92
CA ALA A 70 -29.28 31.22 -13.30
C ALA A 70 -30.66 31.50 -12.70
#